data_AF-A0A3L6Q5U4-F1
#
_entry.id   AF-A0A3L6Q5U4-F1
#
_cell.length_a   1.000
_cell.length_b   1.000
_cell.length_c   1.000
_cell.angle_alpha   90.00
_cell.angle_beta   90.00
_cell.angle_gamma   90.00
#
_symmetry.space_group_name_H-M   'P 1'
#
loop_
_entity.id
_entity.type
_entity.pdbx_description
1 polymer ?
#
loop_
_entity_poly.entity_id
_entity_poly.type
_entity_poly.pdbx_seq_one_letter_code
_entity_poly.pdbx_strand_id
1 'polypeptide(L)'
;MPRGPPLPSLVTLDIRFCYNLKAIFYYSSLYRPSELPCLRRIHLQELPLLEHLRDDDAVLAAPAWEELHVRGCWSLRRLPRLAIDQQPQ
;
A
#
# COMPACT_ATOMS: atom_id res chain seq x y z
N MET A 1 20.46 -13.72 -8.31
CA MET A 1 20.56 -12.50 -7.49
C MET A 1 19.24 -12.33 -6.76
N PRO A 2 19.17 -12.49 -5.42
CA PRO A 2 17.93 -12.23 -4.71
C PRO A 2 17.69 -10.72 -4.76
N ARG A 3 16.68 -10.31 -5.52
CA ARG A 3 16.24 -8.92 -5.53
C ARG A 3 15.61 -8.68 -4.16
N GLY A 4 16.24 -7.85 -3.34
CA GLY A 4 15.75 -7.48 -2.01
C GLY A 4 14.34 -6.90 -2.06
N PRO A 5 13.69 -6.72 -0.90
CA PRO A 5 12.34 -6.19 -0.84
C PRO A 5 12.24 -4.88 -1.62
N PRO A 6 11.19 -4.69 -2.44
CA PRO A 6 11.03 -3.48 -3.21
C PRO A 6 10.89 -2.29 -2.24
N LEU A 7 11.84 -1.37 -2.29
CA LEU A 7 11.84 -0.12 -1.50
C LEU A 7 11.93 -0.34 0.03
N PRO A 8 13.05 -0.92 0.54
CA PRO A 8 13.21 -1.27 1.96
C PRO A 8 13.16 -0.05 2.91
N SER A 9 13.40 1.15 2.38
CA SER A 9 13.47 2.39 3.16
C SER A 9 12.31 3.34 2.84
N LEU A 10 11.25 2.88 2.16
CA LEU A 10 10.09 3.71 1.87
C LEU A 10 9.34 3.99 3.17
N VAL A 11 9.34 5.25 3.61
CA VAL A 11 8.66 5.67 4.85
C VAL A 11 7.29 6.26 4.58
N THR A 12 7.18 7.06 3.52
CA THR A 12 5.94 7.75 3.16
C THR A 12 5.63 7.48 1.69
N LEU A 13 4.41 7.05 1.42
CA LEU A 13 3.86 6.95 0.07
C LEU A 13 2.81 8.04 -0.12
N ASP A 14 3.11 9.02 -0.97
CA ASP A 14 2.22 10.16 -1.24
C ASP A 14 1.83 10.15 -2.72
N ILE A 15 0.54 9.95 -2.99
CA ILE A 15 -0.03 9.87 -4.34
C ILE A 15 -1.19 10.86 -4.41
N ARG A 16 -1.03 11.89 -5.24
CA ARG A 16 -2.01 12.97 -5.36
C ARG A 16 -2.31 13.29 -6.82
N PHE A 17 -3.58 13.57 -7.12
CA PHE A 17 -4.06 14.02 -8.43
C PHE A 17 -3.80 13.02 -9.58
N CYS A 18 -3.67 11.73 -9.28
CA CYS A 18 -3.55 10.67 -10.29
C CYS A 18 -4.94 10.15 -10.69
N TYR A 19 -5.63 10.91 -11.52
CA TYR A 19 -7.03 10.66 -11.86
C TYR A 19 -7.32 9.31 -12.52
N ASN A 20 -6.36 8.75 -13.25
CA ASN A 20 -6.50 7.47 -13.96
C ASN A 20 -5.94 6.27 -13.18
N LEU A 21 -5.47 6.48 -11.94
CA LEU A 21 -4.90 5.42 -11.14
C LEU A 21 -6.00 4.51 -10.60
N LYS A 22 -5.98 3.24 -10.97
CA LYS A 22 -6.97 2.23 -10.53
C LYS A 22 -6.50 1.36 -9.38
N ALA A 23 -5.21 1.04 -9.36
CA ALA A 23 -4.56 0.28 -8.30
C ALA A 23 -3.12 0.79 -8.07
N ILE A 24 -2.64 0.61 -6.83
CA ILE A 24 -1.31 1.07 -6.39
C ILE A 24 -0.32 -0.10 -6.32
N PHE A 25 -0.70 -1.18 -5.63
CA PHE A 25 0.10 -2.37 -5.47
C PHE A 25 -0.47 -3.48 -6.35
N TYR A 26 0.27 -3.87 -7.38
CA TYR A 26 -0.08 -5.03 -8.20
C TYR A 26 0.54 -6.30 -7.62
N TYR A 27 -0.26 -7.35 -7.50
CA TYR A 27 0.26 -8.68 -7.22
C TYR A 27 1.09 -9.15 -8.42
N SER A 28 2.30 -9.62 -8.15
CA SER A 28 3.10 -10.35 -9.12
C SER A 28 3.58 -11.62 -8.44
N SER A 29 3.21 -12.77 -9.00
CA SER A 29 3.59 -14.10 -8.49
C SER A 29 5.10 -14.34 -8.38
N LEU A 30 5.91 -13.44 -8.97
CA LEU A 30 7.37 -13.44 -8.93
C LEU A 30 7.94 -12.62 -7.77
N TYR A 31 7.14 -11.80 -7.10
CA TYR A 31 7.54 -10.94 -6.02
C TYR A 31 6.76 -11.32 -4.77
N ARG A 32 7.49 -11.59 -3.68
CA ARG A 32 6.91 -11.77 -2.35
C ARG A 32 5.94 -10.63 -2.02
N PRO A 33 4.95 -10.86 -1.14
CA PRO A 33 4.03 -9.80 -0.69
C PRO A 33 4.84 -8.54 -0.45
N SER A 34 4.44 -7.42 -1.05
CA SER A 34 5.26 -6.20 -1.05
C SER A 34 5.62 -5.83 0.39
N GLU A 35 6.82 -6.24 0.81
CA GLU A 35 7.35 -6.01 2.14
C GLU A 35 7.88 -4.59 2.12
N LEU A 36 7.13 -3.71 2.77
CA LEU A 36 7.46 -2.30 2.95
C LEU A 36 7.74 -2.09 4.44
N PRO A 37 8.88 -2.60 4.95
CA PRO A 37 9.14 -2.71 6.38
C PRO A 37 9.16 -1.36 7.09
N CYS A 38 9.57 -0.30 6.39
CA CYS A 38 9.67 1.05 6.94
C CYS A 38 8.48 1.95 6.62
N LEU A 39 7.44 1.46 5.91
CA LEU A 39 6.32 2.30 5.49
C LEU A 39 5.45 2.65 6.67
N ARG A 40 5.38 3.95 6.95
CA ARG A 40 4.63 4.54 8.07
C ARG A 40 3.38 5.27 7.62
N ARG A 41 3.44 6.00 6.50
CA ARG A 41 2.33 6.86 6.07
C ARG A 41 1.97 6.64 4.61
N ILE A 42 0.67 6.52 4.34
CA ILE A 42 0.14 6.56 2.98
C ILE A 42 -0.84 7.71 2.84
N HIS A 43 -0.59 8.62 1.91
CA HIS A 43 -1.47 9.73 1.56
C HIS A 43 -2.00 9.56 0.15
N LEU A 44 -3.32 9.47 0.04
CA LEU A 44 -4.07 9.33 -1.19
C LEU A 44 -4.99 10.54 -1.36
N GLN A 45 -4.76 11.34 -2.39
CA GLN A 45 -5.55 12.55 -2.64
C GLN A 45 -6.00 12.65 -4.10
N GLU A 46 -7.26 13.00 -4.33
CA GLU A 46 -7.81 13.22 -5.68
C GLU A 46 -7.55 12.04 -6.63
N LEU A 47 -7.91 10.83 -6.19
CA LEU A 47 -7.82 9.59 -6.99
C LEU A 47 -9.22 9.04 -7.25
N PRO A 48 -10.06 9.73 -8.05
CA PRO A 48 -11.46 9.37 -8.23
C PRO A 48 -11.67 7.97 -8.81
N LEU A 49 -10.72 7.46 -9.61
CA LEU A 49 -10.78 6.13 -10.22
C LEU A 49 -10.00 5.06 -9.43
N LEU A 50 -9.45 5.39 -8.26
CA LEU A 50 -8.76 4.39 -7.45
C LEU A 50 -9.79 3.44 -6.86
N GLU A 51 -9.78 2.19 -7.30
CA GLU A 51 -10.74 1.18 -6.86
C GLU A 51 -10.20 0.37 -5.68
N HIS A 52 -8.91 0.03 -5.74
CA HIS A 52 -8.25 -0.83 -4.76
C HIS A 52 -6.81 -0.36 -4.52
N LEU A 53 -6.32 -0.47 -3.28
CA LEU A 53 -4.88 -0.31 -3.05
C LEU A 53 -4.12 -1.53 -3.58
N ARG A 54 -4.73 -2.70 -3.55
CA ARG A 54 -4.17 -3.97 -3.99
C ARG A 54 -5.26 -4.84 -4.61
N ASP A 55 -4.97 -5.47 -5.75
CA ASP A 55 -5.96 -6.22 -6.54
C ASP A 55 -6.36 -7.57 -5.90
N ASP A 56 -5.50 -8.15 -5.06
CA ASP A 56 -5.77 -9.39 -4.33
C ASP A 56 -6.08 -9.14 -2.85
N ASP A 57 -6.71 -10.12 -2.20
CA ASP A 57 -6.95 -10.11 -0.73
C ASP A 57 -5.65 -10.30 0.08
N ALA A 58 -4.48 -10.25 -0.57
CA ALA A 58 -3.21 -10.44 0.08
C ALA A 58 -2.85 -9.26 0.97
N VAL A 59 -2.35 -9.62 2.15
CA VAL A 59 -2.04 -8.69 3.21
C VAL A 59 -0.81 -7.85 2.84
N LEU A 60 -0.88 -6.52 2.99
CA LEU A 60 0.29 -5.67 2.83
C LEU A 60 1.17 -5.84 4.07
N ALA A 61 2.40 -6.31 3.85
CA ALA A 61 3.40 -6.48 4.90
C ALA A 61 4.10 -5.14 5.16
N ALA A 62 3.45 -4.31 5.97
CA ALA A 62 3.95 -3.00 6.39
C ALA A 62 3.83 -2.90 7.93
N PRO A 63 4.77 -3.49 8.68
CA PRO A 63 4.72 -3.55 10.14
C PRO A 63 4.82 -2.17 10.80
N ALA A 64 5.47 -1.21 10.14
CA ALA A 64 5.62 0.15 10.65
C ALA A 64 4.44 1.07 10.27
N TRP A 65 3.35 0.57 9.67
CA TRP A 65 2.26 1.43 9.18
C TRP A 65 1.55 2.12 10.34
N GLU A 66 1.56 3.45 10.34
CA GLU A 66 0.89 4.31 11.33
C GLU A 66 -0.39 4.97 10.79
N GLU A 67 -0.37 5.52 9.58
CA GLU A 67 -1.45 6.39 9.09
C GLU A 67 -1.82 6.14 7.62
N LEU A 68 -3.12 6.11 7.34
CA LEU A 68 -3.68 6.12 5.99
C LEU A 68 -4.59 7.34 5.83
N HIS A 69 -4.14 8.33 5.06
CA HIS A 69 -4.93 9.48 4.69
C HIS A 69 -5.56 9.27 3.31
N VAL A 70 -6.88 9.34 3.23
CA VAL A 70 -7.62 9.20 1.97
C VAL A 70 -8.56 10.38 1.79
N ARG A 71 -8.40 11.11 0.69
CA ARG A 71 -9.23 12.26 0.32
C ARG A 71 -9.52 12.27 -1.17
N GLY A 72 -10.75 12.55 -1.57
CA GLY A 72 -11.12 12.61 -2.99
C GLY A 72 -10.95 11.29 -3.76
N CYS A 73 -10.94 10.15 -3.05
CA CYS A 73 -10.85 8.81 -3.64
C CYS A 73 -12.23 8.13 -3.62
N TRP A 74 -13.09 8.54 -4.55
CA TRP A 74 -14.53 8.21 -4.51
C TRP A 74 -14.85 6.77 -4.92
N SER A 75 -14.05 6.19 -5.82
CA SER A 75 -14.24 4.80 -6.28
C SER A 75 -13.59 3.77 -5.36
N LEU A 76 -12.97 4.18 -4.25
CA LEU A 76 -12.21 3.28 -3.39
C LEU A 76 -13.15 2.34 -2.64
N ARG A 77 -13.15 1.06 -3.02
CA ARG A 77 -14.07 0.04 -2.46
C ARG A 77 -13.46 -0.72 -1.30
N ARG A 78 -12.14 -0.92 -1.32
CA ARG A 78 -11.43 -1.75 -0.35
C ARG A 78 -10.17 -1.07 0.17
N LEU A 79 -10.02 -1.09 1.49
CA LEU A 79 -8.78 -0.74 2.17
C LEU A 79 -7.86 -1.98 2.22
N PRO A 80 -6.54 -1.80 2.19
CA PRO A 80 -5.61 -2.91 2.29
C PRO A 80 -5.72 -3.55 3.67
N ARG A 81 -5.64 -4.89 3.71
CA ARG A 81 -5.52 -5.62 4.97
C ARG A 81 -4.09 -5.48 5.45
N LEU A 82 -3.91 -5.04 6.70
CA LEU A 82 -2.61 -4.89 7.33
C LEU A 82 -2.20 -6.20 7.98
N ALA A 83 -0.97 -6.64 7.73
CA ALA A 83 -0.32 -7.66 8.55
C ALA A 83 0.21 -6.90 9.75
N ILE A 84 -0.66 -6.65 10.73
CA ILE A 84 -0.21 -6.18 12.03
C ILE A 84 0.47 -7.40 12.65
N ASP A 85 1.79 -7.47 12.54
CA ASP A 85 2.57 -8.29 13.47
C ASP A 85 2.31 -7.67 14.85
N GLN A 86 1.32 -8.22 15.55
CA GLN A 86 1.17 -8.03 16.98
C GLN A 86 2.42 -8.65 17.60
N GLN A 87 3.53 -7.92 17.66
CA GLN A 87 4.69 -8.36 18.42
C GLN A 87 4.44 -7.92 19.87
N PRO A 88 4.11 -8.85 20.79
CA PRO A 88 4.01 -8.53 22.20
C PRO A 88 5.40 -8.73 22.80
N GLN A 89 6.07 -7.64 23.16
CA GLN A 89 7.16 -7.65 24.14
C GLN A 89 7.03 -6.40 25.02
#